data_AF-A0A7K0F6V1-F1
#
_entry.id   AF-A0A7K0F6V1-F1
#
_cell.length_a   1.000
_cell.length_b   1.000
_cell.length_c   1.000
_cell.angle_alpha   90.00
_cell.angle_beta   90.00
_cell.angle_gamma   90.00
#
_symmetry.space_group_name_H-M   'P 1'
#
loop_
_entity.id
_entity.type
_entity.pdbx_description
1 polymer ?
#
loop_
_entity_poly.entity_id
_entity_poly.type
_entity_poly.pdbx_seq_one_letter_code
_entity_poly.pdbx_strand_id
1 'polypeptide(L)'
;MNDQKTLDINIYDTYFVISYGHFGVLLSFIYSFIAVIYFVLIKLNFILIKWITFTHVIVSIGGVFLILLFFKLIRQTAPGDFESVLDDIDFNAKMTWGIWITFFIMLGMQAVFVINVIQALVRGKR
;
A
#
# COMPACT_ATOMS: atom_id res chain seq x y z
N MET A 1 -3.23 -30.24 -3.39
CA MET A 1 -3.68 -28.98 -4.01
C MET A 1 -2.75 -27.89 -3.51
N ASN A 2 -2.12 -27.16 -4.42
CA ASN A 2 -1.20 -26.08 -4.06
C ASN A 2 -2.08 -24.87 -3.68
N ASP A 3 -2.16 -24.54 -2.39
CA ASP A 3 -2.84 -23.35 -1.86
C ASP A 3 -2.07 -22.10 -2.29
N GLN A 4 -2.07 -21.80 -3.59
CA GLN A 4 -1.66 -20.49 -4.06
C GLN A 4 -2.74 -19.52 -3.59
N LYS A 5 -2.50 -18.93 -2.43
CA LYS A 5 -3.29 -17.80 -1.95
C LYS A 5 -3.20 -16.74 -3.04
N THR A 6 -4.30 -16.51 -3.73
CA THR A 6 -4.45 -15.50 -4.76
C THR A 6 -5.31 -14.37 -4.23
N LEU A 7 -5.02 -13.17 -4.71
CA LEU A 7 -5.82 -11.99 -4.53
C LEU A 7 -6.63 -11.82 -5.80
N ASP A 8 -7.92 -12.10 -5.69
CA ASP A 8 -8.86 -12.00 -6.79
C ASP A 8 -9.48 -10.60 -6.77
N ILE A 9 -9.08 -9.74 -7.70
CA ILE A 9 -9.67 -8.41 -7.88
C ILE A 9 -10.65 -8.50 -9.04
N ASN A 10 -11.92 -8.23 -8.77
CA ASN A 10 -12.91 -8.05 -9.82
C ASN A 10 -12.95 -6.57 -10.24
N ILE A 11 -12.61 -6.28 -11.50
CA ILE A 11 -12.75 -4.96 -12.12
C ILE A 11 -13.65 -5.12 -13.36
N TYR A 12 -14.92 -4.71 -13.23
CA TYR A 12 -15.97 -4.90 -14.25
C TYR A 12 -16.12 -6.37 -14.66
N ASP A 13 -15.87 -6.70 -15.92
CA ASP A 13 -15.98 -8.07 -16.45
C ASP A 13 -14.63 -8.81 -16.45
N THR A 14 -13.58 -8.24 -15.84
CA THR A 14 -12.23 -8.81 -15.82
C THR A 14 -11.83 -9.24 -14.41
N TYR A 15 -11.50 -10.53 -14.28
CA TYR A 15 -10.91 -11.10 -13.07
C TYR A 15 -9.39 -11.00 -13.13
N PHE A 16 -8.80 -10.14 -12.29
CA PHE A 16 -7.36 -10.11 -12.07
C PHE A 16 -7.01 -11.01 -10.89
N VAL A 17 -6.38 -12.14 -11.18
CA VAL A 17 -5.87 -13.09 -10.17
C VAL A 17 -4.38 -12.81 -9.98
N ILE A 18 -4.03 -12.10 -8.91
CA ILE A 18 -2.62 -11.83 -8.56
C ILE A 18 -2.25 -12.70 -7.36
N SER A 19 -1.27 -13.59 -7.51
CA SER A 19 -0.75 -14.32 -6.35
C SER A 19 -0.20 -13.34 -5.31
N TYR A 20 -0.53 -13.52 -4.02
CA TYR A 20 0.06 -12.71 -2.94
C TYR A 20 1.60 -12.74 -2.99
N GLY A 21 2.19 -13.82 -3.52
CA GLY A 21 3.64 -13.92 -3.74
C GLY A 21 4.18 -12.86 -4.68
N HIS A 22 3.53 -12.62 -5.83
CA HIS A 22 3.97 -11.60 -6.78
C HIS A 22 3.84 -10.18 -6.20
N PHE A 23 2.76 -9.91 -5.48
CA PHE A 23 2.56 -8.63 -4.80
C PHE A 23 3.62 -8.39 -3.71
N GLY A 24 3.94 -9.41 -2.91
CA GLY A 24 4.99 -9.35 -1.91
C GLY A 24 6.38 -9.09 -2.51
N VAL A 25 6.72 -9.76 -3.62
CA VAL A 25 7.99 -9.53 -4.34
C VAL A 25 8.07 -8.09 -4.87
N LEU A 26 7.00 -7.57 -5.47
CA LEU A 26 6.95 -6.21 -5.97
C LEU A 26 7.14 -5.18 -4.85
N LEU A 27 6.41 -5.32 -3.73
CA LEU A 27 6.56 -4.44 -2.58
C LEU A 27 7.98 -4.50 -1.99
N SER A 28 8.55 -5.70 -1.87
CA SER A 28 9.92 -5.88 -1.37
C SER A 28 10.93 -5.13 -2.24
N PHE A 29 10.79 -5.19 -3.55
CA PHE A 29 11.67 -4.47 -4.47
C PHE A 29 11.55 -2.95 -4.30
N ILE A 30 10.32 -2.42 -4.24
CA ILE A 30 10.06 -0.99 -4.05
C ILE A 30 10.63 -0.50 -2.72
N TYR A 31 10.36 -1.19 -1.61
CA TYR A 31 10.85 -0.77 -0.30
C TYR A 31 12.36 -0.90 -0.16
N SER A 32 12.97 -1.92 -0.77
CA SER A 32 14.43 -2.05 -0.81
C SER A 32 15.05 -0.88 -1.55
N PHE A 33 14.48 -0.48 -2.69
CA PHE A 33 14.95 0.67 -3.46
C PHE A 33 14.83 1.99 -2.66
N ILE A 34 13.68 2.23 -2.02
CA ILE A 34 13.46 3.41 -1.17
C ILE A 34 14.45 3.45 0.01
N ALA A 35 14.66 2.30 0.66
CA ALA A 35 15.60 2.18 1.78
C ALA A 35 17.04 2.51 1.35
N VAL A 36 17.47 2.06 0.17
CA VAL A 36 18.78 2.39 -0.40
C VAL A 36 18.90 3.90 -0.65
N ILE A 37 17.88 4.56 -1.20
CA ILE A 37 17.91 6.03 -1.40
C ILE A 37 18.09 6.75 -0.07
N TYR A 38 17.29 6.42 0.95
CA TYR A 38 17.45 7.01 2.29
C TYR A 38 18.84 6.75 2.86
N PHE A 39 19.33 5.52 2.77
CA PHE A 39 20.66 5.15 3.25
C PHE A 39 21.76 5.99 2.59
N VAL A 40 21.72 6.15 1.26
CA VAL A 40 22.70 6.96 0.52
C VAL A 40 22.64 8.42 0.93
N LEU A 41 21.45 9.01 1.03
CA LEU A 41 21.29 10.41 1.42
C LEU A 41 21.81 10.68 2.84
N ILE A 42 21.52 9.78 3.79
CA ILE A 42 22.03 9.86 5.16
C ILE A 42 23.54 9.68 5.17
N LYS A 43 24.08 8.69 4.45
CA LYS A 43 25.52 8.40 4.41
C LYS A 43 26.33 9.56 3.81
N LEU A 44 25.73 10.30 2.87
CA LEU A 44 26.34 11.46 2.23
C LEU A 44 26.05 12.79 2.96
N ASN A 45 25.43 12.75 4.15
CA ASN A 45 25.08 13.92 4.98
C ASN A 45 24.16 14.95 4.29
N PHE A 46 23.23 14.49 3.44
CA PHE A 46 22.19 15.36 2.89
C PHE A 46 21.12 15.69 3.94
N ILE A 47 20.58 16.91 3.87
CA ILE A 47 19.58 17.41 4.83
C ILE A 47 18.17 17.13 4.32
N LEU A 48 17.58 16.04 4.79
CA LEU A 48 16.17 15.71 4.58
C LEU A 48 15.28 16.42 5.62
N ILE A 49 14.06 16.81 5.22
CA ILE A 49 13.07 17.32 6.16
C ILE A 49 12.59 16.15 7.03
N LYS A 50 12.91 16.20 8.33
CA LYS A 50 12.65 15.12 9.29
C LYS A 50 11.17 14.74 9.37
N TRP A 51 10.29 15.73 9.44
CA TRP A 51 8.84 15.50 9.52
C TRP A 51 8.30 14.79 8.28
N ILE A 52 8.72 15.21 7.08
CA ILE A 52 8.31 14.56 5.83
C ILE A 52 8.84 13.12 5.74
N THR A 53 10.08 12.90 6.20
CA THR A 53 10.68 11.57 6.25
C THR A 53 9.90 10.65 7.19
N PHE A 54 9.56 11.15 8.38
CA PHE A 54 8.81 10.39 9.38
C PHE A 54 7.40 10.04 8.91
N THR A 55 6.66 11.01 8.36
CA THR A 55 5.31 10.75 7.83
C THR A 55 5.35 9.80 6.63
N HIS A 56 6.35 9.93 5.75
CA HIS A 56 6.53 9.01 4.63
C HIS A 56 6.72 7.56 5.10
N VAL A 57 7.58 7.33 6.09
CA VAL A 57 7.82 5.98 6.63
C VAL A 57 6.56 5.41 7.29
N ILE A 58 5.88 6.21 8.14
CA ILE A 58 4.67 5.76 8.83
C ILE A 58 3.56 5.43 7.84
N VAL A 59 3.28 6.30 6.87
CA VAL A 59 2.22 6.07 5.88
C VAL A 59 2.56 4.91 4.98
N SER A 60 3.83 4.76 4.60
CA SER A 60 4.28 3.65 3.76
C SER A 60 4.11 2.30 4.45
N ILE A 61 4.60 2.16 5.69
CA ILE A 61 4.53 0.89 6.42
C ILE A 61 3.12 0.65 6.95
N GLY A 62 2.54 1.66 7.60
CA GLY A 62 1.19 1.60 8.17
C GLY A 62 0.11 1.39 7.11
N GLY A 63 0.26 1.98 5.92
CA GLY A 63 -0.67 1.76 4.81
C GLY A 63 -0.73 0.31 4.35
N VAL A 64 0.41 -0.39 4.29
CA VAL A 64 0.43 -1.84 3.98
C VAL A 64 -0.33 -2.63 5.04
N PHE A 65 -0.06 -2.37 6.33
CA PHE A 65 -0.78 -3.05 7.41
C PHE A 65 -2.29 -2.77 7.37
N LEU A 66 -2.68 -1.54 7.05
CA LEU A 66 -4.08 -1.14 6.97
C LEU A 66 -4.79 -1.81 5.78
N ILE A 67 -4.14 -1.91 4.62
CA ILE A 67 -4.65 -2.67 3.47
C ILE A 67 -4.83 -4.15 3.83
N LEU A 68 -3.84 -4.78 4.46
CA LEU A 68 -3.93 -6.17 4.90
C LEU A 68 -5.05 -6.38 5.92
N LEU A 69 -5.26 -5.42 6.82
CA LEU A 69 -6.37 -5.44 7.77
C LEU A 69 -7.72 -5.39 7.05
N PHE A 70 -7.92 -4.46 6.11
CA PHE A 70 -9.16 -4.38 5.34
C PHE A 70 -9.43 -5.65 4.54
N PHE A 71 -8.42 -6.23 3.89
CA PHE A 71 -8.56 -7.51 3.19
C PHE A 71 -9.00 -8.63 4.13
N LYS A 72 -8.46 -8.69 5.34
CA LYS A 72 -8.85 -9.71 6.33
C LYS A 72 -10.28 -9.52 6.84
N LEU A 73 -10.81 -8.29 6.79
CA LEU A 73 -12.17 -7.98 7.22
C LEU A 73 -13.23 -8.29 6.15
N ILE A 74 -12.86 -8.45 4.88
CA ILE A 74 -13.80 -8.83 3.81
C ILE A 74 -14.46 -10.17 4.18
N ARG A 75 -15.78 -10.16 4.20
CA ARG A 75 -16.62 -11.32 4.54
C ARG A 75 -16.83 -12.18 3.30
N GLN A 76 -16.85 -13.49 3.47
CA GLN A 76 -17.28 -14.39 2.40
C GLN A 76 -18.80 -14.34 2.31
N THR A 77 -19.33 -13.93 1.16
CA THR A 77 -20.76 -13.90 0.92
C THR A 77 -21.27 -15.34 0.83
N ALA A 78 -21.93 -15.82 1.88
CA ALA A 78 -22.54 -17.14 1.91
C ALA A 78 -23.99 -17.07 1.40
N PRO A 79 -24.51 -18.15 0.79
CA PRO A 79 -25.93 -18.20 0.44
C PRO A 79 -26.78 -18.16 1.73
N GLY A 80 -27.47 -17.04 1.93
CA GLY A 80 -28.38 -16.76 3.05
C GLY A 80 -29.68 -16.14 2.55
N ASP A 81 -30.43 -15.49 3.44
CA ASP A 81 -31.54 -14.65 3.02
C ASP A 81 -31.04 -13.43 2.22
N PHE A 82 -31.93 -12.83 1.42
CA PHE A 82 -31.54 -11.74 0.53
C PHE A 82 -30.95 -10.54 1.28
N GLU A 83 -31.40 -10.30 2.51
CA GLU A 83 -30.93 -9.19 3.35
C GLU A 83 -29.49 -9.41 3.86
N SER A 84 -29.14 -10.60 4.34
CA SER A 84 -27.76 -10.89 4.77
C SER A 84 -26.76 -10.81 3.62
N VAL A 85 -27.15 -11.27 2.42
CA VAL A 85 -26.32 -11.15 1.21
C VAL A 85 -26.06 -9.67 0.87
N LEU A 86 -27.08 -8.81 0.96
CA LEU A 86 -26.91 -7.38 0.71
C LEU A 86 -26.03 -6.69 1.75
N ASP A 87 -26.16 -7.03 3.04
CA ASP A 87 -25.30 -6.47 4.10
C ASP A 87 -23.82 -6.82 3.87
N ASP A 88 -23.54 -8.08 3.55
CA ASP A 88 -22.18 -8.52 3.26
C ASP A 88 -21.58 -7.83 2.03
N ILE A 89 -22.39 -7.59 0.98
CA ILE A 89 -21.96 -6.84 -0.21
C ILE A 89 -21.64 -5.38 0.15
N ASP A 90 -22.50 -4.69 0.88
CA ASP A 90 -22.28 -3.28 1.26
C ASP A 90 -21.09 -3.13 2.21
N PHE A 91 -20.95 -4.05 3.17
CA PHE A 91 -19.80 -4.09 4.07
C PHE A 91 -18.49 -4.31 3.30
N ASN A 92 -18.46 -5.27 2.39
CA ASN A 92 -17.28 -5.56 1.57
C ASN A 92 -16.94 -4.39 0.63
N ALA A 93 -17.95 -3.68 0.10
CA ALA A 93 -17.74 -2.48 -0.69
C ALA A 93 -17.04 -1.38 0.14
N LYS A 94 -17.46 -1.16 1.39
CA LYS A 94 -16.80 -0.21 2.31
C LYS A 94 -15.35 -0.58 2.60
N MET A 95 -15.06 -1.86 2.84
CA MET A 95 -13.68 -2.34 3.04
C MET A 95 -12.83 -2.12 1.79
N THR A 96 -13.39 -2.40 0.61
CA THR A 96 -12.74 -2.20 -0.69
C THR A 96 -12.44 -0.73 -0.95
N TRP A 97 -13.38 0.18 -0.63
CA TRP A 97 -13.13 1.61 -0.66
C TRP A 97 -12.02 2.04 0.29
N GLY A 98 -11.97 1.48 1.50
CA GLY A 98 -10.87 1.70 2.44
C GLY A 98 -9.50 1.32 1.88
N ILE A 99 -9.42 0.18 1.16
CA ILE A 99 -8.21 -0.26 0.46
C ILE A 99 -7.80 0.76 -0.60
N TRP A 100 -8.73 1.18 -1.47
CA TRP A 100 -8.43 2.16 -2.53
C TRP A 100 -7.97 3.50 -1.97
N ILE A 101 -8.65 4.05 -0.96
CA ILE A 101 -8.26 5.30 -0.30
C ILE A 101 -6.85 5.19 0.26
N THR A 102 -6.56 4.09 0.98
CA THR A 102 -5.23 3.86 1.56
C THR A 102 -4.15 3.77 0.48
N PHE A 103 -4.44 3.05 -0.61
CA PHE A 103 -3.54 2.93 -1.75
C PHE A 103 -3.22 4.29 -2.38
N PHE A 104 -4.22 5.15 -2.62
CA PHE A 104 -3.99 6.49 -3.18
C PHE A 104 -3.22 7.40 -2.22
N ILE A 105 -3.47 7.31 -0.91
CA ILE A 105 -2.67 8.04 0.09
C ILE A 105 -1.21 7.60 0.05
N MET A 106 -0.95 6.28 -0.02
CA MET A 106 0.40 5.75 -0.15
C MET A 106 1.09 6.25 -1.42
N LEU A 107 0.37 6.23 -2.56
CA LEU A 107 0.88 6.72 -3.84
C LEU A 107 1.24 8.22 -3.78
N GLY A 108 0.36 9.04 -3.19
CA GLY A 108 0.63 10.46 -2.98
C GLY A 108 1.85 10.69 -2.08
N MET A 109 2.04 9.85 -1.06
CA MET A 109 3.18 9.93 -0.16
C MET A 109 4.51 9.60 -0.87
N GLN A 110 4.51 8.74 -1.89
CA GLN A 110 5.70 8.51 -2.73
C GLN A 110 6.12 9.78 -3.50
N ALA A 111 5.16 10.56 -4.00
CA ALA A 111 5.46 11.85 -4.64
C ALA A 111 6.08 12.85 -3.66
N VAL A 112 5.55 12.91 -2.43
CA VAL A 112 6.10 13.74 -1.34
C VAL A 112 7.53 13.32 -0.98
N PHE A 113 7.84 12.02 -0.99
CA PHE A 113 9.20 11.51 -0.81
C PHE A 113 10.15 12.01 -1.90
N VAL A 114 9.76 11.91 -3.18
CA VAL A 114 10.58 12.41 -4.29
C VAL A 114 10.86 13.90 -4.15
N ILE A 115 9.87 14.70 -3.76
CA ILE A 115 10.06 16.14 -3.50
C ILE A 115 11.08 16.37 -2.39
N ASN A 116 10.99 15.62 -1.29
CA ASN A 116 11.94 15.73 -0.17
C ASN A 116 13.37 15.34 -0.59
N VAL A 117 13.52 14.32 -1.44
CA VAL A 117 14.82 13.93 -2.02
C VAL A 117 15.37 15.04 -2.91
N ILE A 118 14.57 15.59 -3.83
CA ILE A 118 15.00 16.70 -4.70
C ILE A 118 15.41 17.90 -3.86
N GLN A 119 14.61 18.28 -2.86
CA GLN A 119 14.92 19.38 -1.95
C GLN A 119 16.22 19.15 -1.18
N ALA A 120 16.48 17.92 -0.72
CA ALA A 120 17.73 17.58 -0.05
C ALA A 120 18.94 17.72 -1.00
N LEU A 121 18.80 17.24 -2.25
CA LEU A 121 19.86 17.37 -3.26
C LEU A 121 20.15 18.82 -3.64
N VAL A 122 19.11 19.66 -3.79
CA VAL A 122 19.25 21.09 -4.14
C VAL A 122 19.85 21.90 -2.99
N ARG A 123 19.46 21.63 -1.74
CA ARG A 123 20.06 22.32 -0.57
C ARG A 123 21.47 21.86 -0.27
N GLY A 124 21.88 20.71 -0.79
CA GLY A 124 23.23 20.18 -0.63
C GLY A 124 23.45 19.51 0.73
N LYS A 125 24.72 19.23 0.98
CA LYS A 125 25.18 18.57 2.20
C LYS A 125 25.29 19.57 3.34
N ARG A 126 25.18 19.07 4.56
CA ARG A 126 25.57 19.85 5.74
C ARG A 126 27.09 20.04 5.81
#